data_AF-A0A504JFA9-F1
#
_entry.id   AF-A0A504JFA9-F1
#
_cell.length_a   1.000
_cell.length_b   1.000
_cell.length_c   1.000
_cell.angle_alpha   90.00
_cell.angle_beta   90.00
_cell.angle_gamma   90.00
#
_symmetry.space_group_name_H-M   'P 1'
#
loop_
_entity.id
_entity.type
_entity.pdbx_description
1 polymer ?
#
loop_
_entity_poly.entity_id
_entity_poly.type
_entity_poly.pdbx_seq_one_letter_code
_entity_poly.pdbx_strand_id
1 'polypeptide(L)'
;MTKHKKQSITIIRGLEPSISHFNALEQKFILKIAKKLEDNGYPLDQLTRVDLKKTIADIKDYYSYNEITFFINPGIYEKGNFGPKTQNIGVDWEDPSVIRHPDGSIEFEVGKRVKPEDLVMNLYRLQDHYPNYPLIKNHDLILQKINDALVATDIEEIQNFASKGIMKLIKNYEINIESDSKNDIVYKLSITRLDHNMIDSKYFFELYKTYNLNINIETLHIEIISSFDPTFFPTPSPMVLPENKN
;
A
#
# COMPACT_ATOMS: atom_id res chain seq x y z
N MET A 1 -31.50 14.14 13.80
CA MET A 1 -30.99 14.35 12.42
C MET A 1 -29.79 15.29 12.48
N THR A 2 -28.61 14.73 12.69
CA THR A 2 -27.34 15.45 12.61
C THR A 2 -27.07 15.77 11.14
N LYS A 3 -27.06 17.06 10.79
CA LYS A 3 -26.56 17.52 9.48
C LYS A 3 -25.10 17.09 9.37
N HIS A 4 -24.85 16.04 8.59
CA HIS A 4 -23.49 15.71 8.17
C HIS A 4 -22.93 16.96 7.47
N LYS A 5 -21.97 17.63 8.12
CA LYS A 5 -21.16 18.64 7.47
C LYS A 5 -20.55 17.94 6.26
N LYS A 6 -20.89 18.37 5.04
CA LYS A 6 -20.22 17.92 3.81
C LYS A 6 -18.72 18.09 4.02
N GLN A 7 -18.03 17.04 4.41
CA GLN A 7 -16.58 17.01 4.43
C GLN A 7 -16.17 16.76 2.98
N SER A 8 -15.58 17.78 2.35
CA SER A 8 -14.86 17.56 1.11
C SER A 8 -13.65 16.70 1.45
N ILE A 9 -13.57 15.52 0.85
CA ILE A 9 -12.42 14.63 0.97
C ILE A 9 -11.52 14.95 -0.21
N THR A 10 -10.37 15.57 0.06
CA THR A 10 -9.34 15.80 -0.96
C THR A 10 -8.14 14.94 -0.62
N ILE A 11 -7.74 14.08 -1.55
CA ILE A 11 -6.55 13.25 -1.41
C ILE A 11 -5.41 13.94 -2.14
N ILE A 12 -4.41 14.38 -1.38
CA ILE A 12 -3.19 14.95 -1.93
C ILE A 12 -2.39 13.81 -2.56
N ARG A 13 -2.08 13.96 -3.85
CA ARG A 13 -1.31 12.99 -4.62
C ARG A 13 -0.01 13.59 -5.12
N GLY A 14 0.89 12.69 -5.50
CA GLY A 14 2.18 13.01 -6.09
C GLY A 14 3.33 12.67 -5.16
N LEU A 15 4.51 12.52 -5.76
CA LEU A 15 5.73 12.17 -5.04
C LEU A 15 6.13 13.26 -4.03
N GLU A 16 6.20 14.52 -4.44
CA GLU A 16 6.61 15.65 -3.58
C GLU A 16 5.83 15.72 -2.25
N PRO A 17 4.49 15.78 -2.24
CA PRO A 17 3.75 15.79 -0.99
C PRO A 17 3.87 14.48 -0.21
N SER A 18 4.07 13.35 -0.89
CA SER A 18 4.22 12.04 -0.24
C SER A 18 5.54 11.92 0.52
N ILE A 19 6.58 12.68 0.12
CA ILE A 19 7.92 12.59 0.73
C ILE A 19 8.32 13.80 1.58
N SER A 20 7.47 14.84 1.65
CA SER A 20 7.81 16.13 2.28
C SER A 20 8.15 16.04 3.76
N HIS A 21 7.80 14.94 4.43
CA HIS A 21 8.04 14.70 5.85
C HIS A 21 9.36 13.97 6.13
N PHE A 22 10.01 13.40 5.11
CA PHE A 22 11.31 12.76 5.25
C PHE A 22 12.43 13.79 5.31
N ASN A 23 13.59 13.38 5.83
CA ASN A 23 14.77 14.23 5.83
C ASN A 23 15.40 14.35 4.42
N ALA A 24 16.35 15.27 4.23
CA ALA A 24 16.95 15.52 2.91
C ALA A 24 17.66 14.31 2.29
N LEU A 25 18.30 13.46 3.11
CA LEU A 25 19.00 12.27 2.63
C LEU A 25 18.01 11.18 2.20
N GLU A 26 16.95 10.98 2.98
CA GLU A 26 15.82 10.10 2.64
C GLU A 26 15.10 10.57 1.38
N GLN A 27 14.78 11.86 1.26
CA GLN A 27 14.16 12.41 0.05
C GLN A 27 15.04 12.15 -1.19
N LYS A 28 16.36 12.38 -1.10
CA LYS A 28 17.29 12.08 -2.18
C LYS A 28 17.32 10.59 -2.53
N PHE A 29 17.30 9.71 -1.52
CA PHE A 29 17.22 8.27 -1.71
C PHE A 29 15.93 7.86 -2.44
N ILE A 30 14.78 8.31 -1.93
CA ILE A 30 13.45 8.03 -2.49
C ILE A 30 13.35 8.53 -3.94
N LEU A 31 13.78 9.78 -4.21
CA LEU A 31 13.75 10.37 -5.56
C LEU A 31 14.55 9.56 -6.58
N LYS A 32 15.70 9.01 -6.18
CA LYS A 32 16.54 8.18 -7.07
C LYS A 32 15.81 6.89 -7.49
N ILE A 33 15.08 6.27 -6.57
CA ILE A 33 14.31 5.05 -6.82
C ILE A 33 13.01 5.37 -7.58
N ALA A 34 12.33 6.45 -7.20
CA ALA A 34 11.12 6.92 -7.86
C ALA A 34 11.38 7.19 -9.35
N LYS A 35 12.50 7.84 -9.70
CA LYS A 35 12.89 8.04 -11.09
C LYS A 35 13.01 6.72 -11.86
N LYS A 36 13.58 5.68 -11.25
CA LYS A 36 13.64 4.34 -11.88
C LYS A 36 12.25 3.73 -12.05
N LEU A 37 11.35 3.92 -11.09
CA LEU A 37 9.96 3.47 -11.22
C LEU A 37 9.23 4.19 -12.36
N GLU A 38 9.38 5.52 -12.45
CA GLU A 38 8.83 6.35 -13.52
C GLU A 38 9.36 5.94 -14.89
N ASP A 39 10.67 5.70 -15.01
CA ASP A 39 11.32 5.20 -16.24
C ASP A 39 10.70 3.85 -16.70
N ASN A 40 10.16 3.05 -15.78
CA ASN A 40 9.46 1.78 -16.08
C ASN A 40 7.92 1.94 -16.22
N GLY A 41 7.40 3.16 -16.12
CA GLY A 41 5.99 3.49 -16.31
C GLY A 41 5.13 3.56 -15.03
N TYR A 42 5.73 3.59 -13.85
CA TYR A 42 4.99 3.70 -12.60
C TYR A 42 4.41 5.13 -12.42
N PRO A 43 3.11 5.28 -12.07
CA PRO A 43 2.45 6.59 -12.03
C PRO A 43 2.73 7.32 -10.70
N LEU A 44 3.88 7.99 -10.62
CA LEU A 44 4.29 8.74 -9.42
C LEU A 44 3.37 9.91 -9.07
N ASP A 45 2.64 10.45 -10.04
CA ASP A 45 1.64 11.50 -9.85
C ASP A 45 0.41 11.02 -9.05
N GLN A 46 0.21 9.69 -8.97
CA GLN A 46 -0.88 9.06 -8.21
C GLN A 46 -0.48 8.58 -6.82
N LEU A 47 0.80 8.73 -6.44
CA LEU A 47 1.29 8.37 -5.11
C LEU A 47 0.55 9.13 -4.03
N THR A 48 0.14 8.41 -2.98
CA THR A 48 -0.46 9.02 -1.79
C THR A 48 0.38 8.82 -0.54
N ARG A 49 1.33 7.88 -0.58
CA ARG A 49 2.25 7.61 0.51
C ARG A 49 3.51 6.90 0.02
N VAL A 50 4.61 7.17 0.71
CA VAL A 50 5.85 6.40 0.66
C VAL A 50 6.23 6.02 2.09
N ASP A 51 6.67 4.77 2.28
CA ASP A 51 7.26 4.30 3.54
C ASP A 51 8.66 3.77 3.33
N LEU A 52 9.52 3.99 4.32
CA LEU A 52 10.84 3.38 4.43
C LEU A 52 10.82 2.39 5.59
N LYS A 53 11.31 1.17 5.35
CA LYS A 53 11.43 0.14 6.39
C LYS A 53 12.42 0.52 7.48
N LYS A 54 13.49 1.24 7.11
CA LYS A 54 14.46 1.81 8.03
C LYS A 54 14.65 3.28 7.69
N THR A 55 14.69 4.13 8.72
CA THR A 55 15.09 5.53 8.56
C THR A 55 16.54 5.61 8.10
N ILE A 56 16.89 6.69 7.40
CA ILE A 56 18.25 6.95 6.95
C ILE A 56 18.74 8.20 7.67
N ALA A 57 19.39 8.01 8.83
CA ALA A 57 19.87 9.13 9.65
C ALA A 57 21.23 9.64 9.17
N ASP A 58 22.05 8.77 8.59
CA ASP A 58 23.38 9.10 8.10
C ASP A 58 23.77 8.36 6.82
N ILE A 59 25.00 8.60 6.37
CA ILE A 59 25.55 7.98 5.16
C ILE A 59 25.73 6.46 5.30
N LYS A 60 25.99 5.94 6.51
CA LYS A 60 26.14 4.51 6.74
C LYS A 60 24.79 3.81 6.58
N ASP A 61 23.72 4.40 7.08
CA ASP A 61 22.35 3.91 6.89
C ASP A 61 21.97 3.90 5.41
N TYR A 62 22.41 4.91 4.65
CA TYR A 62 22.12 5.05 3.22
C TYR A 62 22.64 3.86 2.40
N TYR A 63 23.82 3.35 2.76
CA TYR A 63 24.45 2.20 2.11
C TYR A 63 24.07 0.84 2.71
N SER A 64 23.07 0.79 3.59
CA SER A 64 22.55 -0.46 4.13
C SER A 64 21.34 -0.95 3.35
N TYR A 65 21.07 -2.27 3.40
CA TYR A 65 19.85 -2.82 2.84
C TYR A 65 18.62 -2.15 3.44
N ASN A 66 17.75 -1.66 2.57
CA ASN A 66 16.49 -1.04 2.94
C ASN A 66 15.36 -1.48 2.00
N GLU A 67 14.13 -1.33 2.47
CA GLU A 67 12.93 -1.54 1.65
C GLU A 67 12.14 -0.24 1.63
N ILE A 68 11.72 0.16 0.44
CA ILE A 68 10.85 1.30 0.22
C ILE A 68 9.54 0.81 -0.37
N THR A 69 8.42 1.32 0.15
CA THR A 69 7.09 0.97 -0.33
C THR A 69 6.38 2.23 -0.83
N PHE A 70 5.95 2.20 -2.09
CA PHE A 70 5.17 3.25 -2.74
C PHE A 70 3.69 2.83 -2.80
N PHE A 71 2.78 3.69 -2.37
CA PHE A 71 1.34 3.40 -2.29
C PHE A 71 0.50 4.34 -3.16
N ILE A 72 -0.45 3.76 -3.89
CA ILE A 72 -1.51 4.45 -4.64
C ILE A 72 -2.85 4.10 -3.98
N ASN A 73 -3.15 4.78 -2.87
CA ASN A 73 -4.33 4.50 -2.02
C ASN A 73 -5.14 5.75 -1.71
N PRO A 74 -6.49 5.68 -1.70
CA PRO A 74 -7.33 4.67 -2.31
C PRO A 74 -7.44 4.94 -3.82
N GLY A 75 -7.16 3.93 -4.63
CA GLY A 75 -7.45 3.97 -6.06
C GLY A 75 -8.90 3.55 -6.33
N ILE A 76 -9.60 4.23 -7.23
CA ILE A 76 -10.84 3.74 -7.84
C ILE A 76 -10.48 3.40 -9.28
N TYR A 77 -10.66 2.13 -9.66
CA TYR A 77 -10.22 1.59 -10.95
C TYR A 77 -11.38 1.18 -11.86
N GLU A 78 -11.18 1.32 -13.17
CA GLU A 78 -12.15 0.90 -14.19
C GLU A 78 -12.29 -0.63 -14.25
N LYS A 79 -13.47 -1.05 -14.71
CA LYS A 79 -13.85 -2.44 -14.92
C LYS A 79 -12.78 -3.22 -15.71
N GLY A 80 -12.11 -4.14 -15.00
CA GLY A 80 -11.35 -5.24 -15.60
C GLY A 80 -9.82 -5.14 -15.55
N ASN A 81 -9.23 -4.05 -15.07
CA ASN A 81 -7.78 -3.94 -14.95
C ASN A 81 -7.36 -3.44 -13.56
N PHE A 82 -6.80 -4.37 -12.78
CA PHE A 82 -6.20 -4.10 -11.49
C PHE A 82 -4.68 -3.94 -11.66
N GLY A 83 -4.14 -2.74 -11.41
CA GLY A 83 -2.70 -2.51 -11.39
C GLY A 83 -2.12 -2.59 -9.97
N PRO A 84 -0.78 -2.67 -9.80
CA PRO A 84 -0.20 -2.75 -8.47
C PRO A 84 -0.43 -1.45 -7.68
N LYS A 85 -1.21 -1.57 -6.60
CA LYS A 85 -1.48 -0.51 -5.61
C LYS A 85 -0.28 -0.16 -4.75
N THR A 86 0.58 -1.15 -4.58
CA THR A 86 1.69 -1.12 -3.64
C THR A 86 2.89 -1.64 -4.39
N GLN A 87 3.93 -0.82 -4.47
CA GLN A 87 5.20 -1.25 -5.02
C GLN A 87 6.24 -1.23 -3.92
N ASN A 88 6.64 -2.42 -3.47
CA ASN A 88 7.74 -2.59 -2.53
C ASN A 88 9.02 -2.89 -3.32
N ILE A 89 10.05 -2.07 -3.12
CA ILE A 89 11.35 -2.20 -3.76
C ILE A 89 12.38 -2.50 -2.68
N GLY A 90 13.09 -3.62 -2.84
CA GLY A 90 14.28 -3.91 -2.05
C GLY A 90 15.46 -3.17 -2.65
N VAL A 91 16.25 -2.51 -1.82
CA VAL A 91 17.41 -1.72 -2.26
C VAL A 91 18.63 -2.22 -1.52
N ASP A 92 19.66 -2.53 -2.31
CA ASP A 92 20.97 -2.91 -1.81
C ASP A 92 22.06 -2.23 -2.64
N TRP A 93 23.30 -2.39 -2.20
CA TRP A 93 24.46 -1.72 -2.79
C TRP A 93 25.50 -2.77 -3.14
N GLU A 94 25.81 -2.85 -4.43
CA GLU A 94 26.72 -3.86 -4.98
C GLU A 94 28.02 -3.20 -5.42
N ASP A 95 29.13 -3.91 -5.21
CA ASP A 95 30.44 -3.50 -5.71
C ASP A 95 30.41 -3.57 -7.26
N PRO A 96 30.78 -2.49 -7.98
CA PRO A 96 30.74 -2.46 -9.43
C PRO A 96 31.66 -3.50 -10.11
N SER A 97 32.61 -4.09 -9.37
CA SER A 97 33.46 -5.17 -9.86
C SER A 97 32.78 -6.55 -9.87
N VAL A 98 31.57 -6.67 -9.28
CA VAL A 98 30.82 -7.91 -9.27
C VAL A 98 30.19 -8.15 -10.65
N ILE A 99 30.57 -9.25 -11.29
CA ILE A 99 30.04 -9.72 -12.56
C ILE A 99 29.21 -10.97 -12.27
N ARG A 100 27.92 -10.94 -12.64
CA ARG A 100 27.00 -12.07 -12.54
C ARG A 100 26.87 -12.74 -13.90
N HIS A 101 27.26 -13.99 -13.99
CA HIS A 101 27.19 -14.77 -15.22
C HIS A 101 25.79 -15.43 -15.38
N PRO A 102 25.34 -15.73 -16.61
CA PRO A 102 24.04 -16.36 -16.86
C PRO A 102 23.84 -17.73 -16.20
N ASP A 103 24.93 -18.43 -15.89
CA ASP A 103 24.93 -19.73 -15.19
C ASP A 103 24.74 -19.59 -13.67
N GLY A 104 24.58 -18.36 -13.17
CA GLY A 104 24.44 -18.05 -11.75
C GLY A 104 25.77 -17.92 -11.01
N SER A 105 26.92 -18.08 -11.68
CA SER A 105 28.23 -17.83 -11.07
C SER A 105 28.50 -16.33 -10.91
N ILE A 106 29.37 -16.00 -9.96
CA ILE A 106 29.72 -14.63 -9.60
C ILE A 106 31.24 -14.50 -9.65
N GLU A 107 31.72 -13.48 -10.34
CA GLU A 107 33.12 -13.10 -10.42
C GLU A 107 33.29 -11.71 -9.79
N PHE A 108 34.35 -11.51 -9.00
CA PHE A 108 34.65 -10.22 -8.37
C PHE A 108 36.13 -10.10 -8.06
N GLU A 109 36.62 -8.86 -7.97
CA GLU A 109 38.03 -8.58 -7.71
C GLU A 109 38.34 -8.64 -6.20
N VAL A 110 39.23 -9.55 -5.79
CA VAL A 110 39.59 -9.70 -4.37
C VAL A 110 40.69 -8.70 -3.99
N GLY A 111 40.49 -7.97 -2.89
CA GLY A 111 41.51 -7.09 -2.29
C GLY A 111 41.41 -5.60 -2.65
N LYS A 112 40.45 -5.23 -3.51
CA LYS A 112 40.13 -3.82 -3.78
C LYS A 112 39.37 -3.23 -2.59
N ARG A 113 39.86 -2.12 -2.05
CA ARG A 113 39.10 -1.32 -1.07
C ARG A 113 38.10 -0.45 -1.85
N VAL A 114 36.85 -0.86 -1.85
CA VAL A 114 35.74 -0.09 -2.43
C VAL A 114 35.18 0.84 -1.37
N LYS A 115 35.06 2.13 -1.70
CA LYS A 115 34.41 3.09 -0.80
C LYS A 115 32.88 2.96 -0.96
N PRO A 116 32.09 3.29 0.07
CA PRO A 116 30.64 3.27 -0.05
C PRO A 116 30.12 4.09 -1.26
N GLU A 117 30.78 5.21 -1.58
CA GLU A 117 30.41 6.07 -2.72
C GLU A 117 30.62 5.42 -4.09
N ASP A 118 31.46 4.39 -4.17
CA ASP A 118 31.75 3.64 -5.38
C ASP A 118 30.70 2.53 -5.62
N LEU A 119 29.84 2.24 -4.63
CA LEU A 119 28.82 1.19 -4.73
C LEU A 119 27.70 1.59 -5.68
N VAL A 120 27.23 0.60 -6.44
CA VAL A 120 26.11 0.74 -7.38
C VAL A 120 24.82 0.29 -6.70
N MET A 121 23.77 1.09 -6.86
CA MET A 121 22.45 0.75 -6.33
C MET A 121 21.86 -0.41 -7.13
N ASN A 122 21.56 -1.51 -6.43
CA ASN A 122 20.86 -2.66 -6.96
C ASN A 122 19.41 -2.66 -6.46
N LEU A 123 18.45 -2.89 -7.37
CA LEU A 123 17.02 -2.83 -7.10
C LEU A 123 16.40 -4.20 -7.30
N TYR A 124 15.75 -4.71 -6.27
CA TYR A 124 14.99 -5.95 -6.31
C TYR A 124 13.49 -5.66 -6.36
N ARG A 125 12.73 -6.60 -6.92
CA ARG A 125 11.25 -6.56 -7.02
C ARG A 125 10.73 -5.41 -7.90
N LEU A 126 11.60 -4.79 -8.68
CA LEU A 126 11.23 -3.84 -9.72
C LEU A 126 10.49 -4.60 -10.83
N GLN A 127 9.38 -4.04 -11.30
CA GLN A 127 8.67 -4.58 -12.46
C GLN A 127 9.23 -3.94 -13.73
N ASP A 128 9.44 -4.74 -14.78
CA ASP A 128 9.98 -4.25 -16.06
C ASP A 128 9.02 -3.30 -16.78
N HIS A 129 7.72 -3.42 -16.54
CA HIS A 129 6.72 -2.53 -17.10
C HIS A 129 5.45 -2.51 -16.25
N TYR A 130 4.88 -1.32 -16.06
CA TYR A 130 3.59 -1.16 -15.42
C TYR A 130 2.47 -0.98 -16.45
N PRO A 131 1.32 -1.68 -16.30
CA PRO A 131 0.19 -1.51 -17.21
C PRO A 131 -0.33 -0.07 -17.16
N ASN A 132 -0.82 0.45 -18.29
CA ASN A 132 -1.48 1.75 -18.34
C ASN A 132 -2.60 1.83 -17.30
N TYR A 133 -2.44 2.68 -16.28
CA TYR A 133 -3.41 2.88 -15.21
C TYR A 133 -4.45 3.94 -15.63
N PRO A 134 -5.74 3.58 -15.81
CA PRO A 134 -6.78 4.55 -16.05
C PRO A 134 -7.18 5.27 -14.75
N LEU A 135 -7.22 6.60 -14.80
CA LEU A 135 -7.84 7.42 -13.75
C LEU A 135 -9.29 7.71 -14.12
N ILE A 136 -10.22 7.32 -13.26
CA ILE A 136 -11.64 7.54 -13.48
C ILE A 136 -11.97 9.03 -13.36
N LYS A 137 -12.70 9.56 -14.34
CA LYS A 137 -13.35 10.88 -14.24
C LYS A 137 -14.36 10.85 -13.10
N ASN A 138 -14.28 11.81 -12.17
CA ASN A 138 -15.08 11.91 -10.94
C ASN A 138 -14.61 11.06 -9.75
N HIS A 139 -13.34 10.65 -9.72
CA HIS A 139 -12.75 9.90 -8.60
C HIS A 139 -13.09 10.51 -7.22
N ASP A 140 -12.87 11.81 -7.02
CA ASP A 140 -13.14 12.47 -5.74
C ASP A 140 -14.62 12.37 -5.31
N LEU A 141 -15.54 12.47 -6.28
CA LEU A 141 -16.98 12.36 -6.02
C LEU A 141 -17.35 10.93 -5.60
N ILE A 142 -16.79 9.92 -6.27
CA ILE A 142 -17.05 8.51 -5.95
C ILE A 142 -16.50 8.18 -4.57
N LEU A 143 -15.27 8.62 -4.25
CA LEU A 143 -14.69 8.46 -2.92
C LEU A 143 -15.55 9.11 -1.85
N GLN A 144 -16.06 10.32 -2.12
CA GLN A 144 -16.93 11.01 -1.19
C GLN A 144 -18.20 10.20 -0.93
N LYS A 145 -18.86 9.69 -1.98
CA LYS A 145 -20.06 8.85 -1.84
C LYS A 145 -19.78 7.55 -1.08
N ILE A 146 -18.64 6.90 -1.33
CA ILE A 146 -18.22 5.71 -0.59
C ILE A 146 -18.02 6.04 0.88
N ASN A 147 -17.32 7.13 1.20
CA ASN A 147 -17.13 7.55 2.59
C ASN A 147 -18.47 7.87 3.26
N ASP A 148 -19.38 8.57 2.58
CA ASP A 148 -20.71 8.86 3.10
C ASP A 148 -21.51 7.58 3.41
N ALA A 149 -21.43 6.56 2.54
CA ALA A 149 -22.02 5.25 2.80
C ALA A 149 -21.38 4.57 4.03
N LEU A 150 -20.05 4.59 4.13
CA LEU A 150 -19.33 3.99 5.26
C LEU A 150 -19.64 4.69 6.59
N VAL A 151 -19.88 6.00 6.60
CA VAL A 151 -20.26 6.76 7.81
C VAL A 151 -21.72 6.50 8.19
N ALA A 152 -22.60 6.29 7.21
CA ALA A 152 -24.03 6.08 7.42
C ALA A 152 -24.40 4.61 7.73
N THR A 153 -23.43 3.70 7.71
CA THR A 153 -23.65 2.28 8.01
C THR A 153 -24.05 2.04 9.46
N ASP A 154 -24.80 0.95 9.69
CA ASP A 154 -25.15 0.45 11.01
C ASP A 154 -24.01 -0.38 11.67
N ILE A 155 -22.89 -0.57 10.96
CA ILE A 155 -21.71 -1.29 11.45
C ILE A 155 -20.81 -0.32 12.23
N GLU A 156 -20.94 -0.30 13.55
CA GLU A 156 -20.26 0.65 14.45
C GLU A 156 -18.73 0.74 14.22
N GLU A 157 -18.06 -0.41 14.03
CA GLU A 157 -16.61 -0.45 13.79
C GLU A 157 -16.22 0.30 12.50
N ILE A 158 -16.95 0.05 11.40
CA ILE A 158 -16.72 0.70 10.10
C ILE A 158 -17.11 2.18 10.16
N GLN A 159 -18.20 2.51 10.85
CA GLN A 159 -18.62 3.90 11.06
C GLN A 159 -17.55 4.69 11.82
N ASN A 160 -17.03 4.15 12.92
CA ASN A 160 -15.98 4.77 13.72
C ASN A 160 -14.70 4.96 12.90
N PHE A 161 -14.32 3.95 12.13
CA PHE A 161 -13.23 3.99 11.16
C PHE A 161 -13.43 5.11 10.13
N ALA A 162 -14.56 5.13 9.42
CA ALA A 162 -14.84 6.08 8.35
C ALA A 162 -15.02 7.53 8.84
N SER A 163 -15.49 7.73 10.07
CA SER A 163 -15.68 9.07 10.68
C SER A 163 -14.40 9.92 10.74
N LYS A 164 -13.22 9.28 10.63
CA LYS A 164 -11.91 9.95 10.68
C LYS A 164 -11.46 10.51 9.33
N GLY A 165 -12.14 10.14 8.25
CA GLY A 165 -11.84 10.53 6.89
C GLY A 165 -10.72 9.70 6.27
N ILE A 166 -10.88 9.39 4.98
CA ILE A 166 -10.04 8.45 4.23
C ILE A 166 -8.55 8.81 4.23
N MET A 167 -8.21 10.10 4.34
CA MET A 167 -6.82 10.59 4.39
C MET A 167 -6.04 10.01 5.58
N LYS A 168 -6.69 9.82 6.73
CA LYS A 168 -6.05 9.21 7.89
C LYS A 168 -5.98 7.70 7.76
N LEU A 169 -6.98 7.10 7.10
CA LEU A 169 -7.09 5.66 6.95
C LEU A 169 -6.00 5.12 6.03
N ILE A 170 -5.68 5.81 4.93
CA ILE A 170 -4.65 5.36 3.97
C ILE A 170 -3.23 5.32 4.56
N LYS A 171 -3.03 5.87 5.78
CA LYS A 171 -1.77 5.78 6.53
C LYS A 171 -1.60 4.47 7.30
N ASN A 172 -2.63 3.66 7.45
CA ASN A 172 -2.54 2.39 8.19
C ASN A 172 -3.29 1.25 7.50
N TYR A 173 -3.97 1.55 6.41
CA TYR A 173 -4.82 0.64 5.69
C TYR A 173 -4.56 0.70 4.19
N GLU A 174 -4.47 -0.48 3.58
CA GLU A 174 -4.67 -0.64 2.15
C GLU A 174 -6.17 -0.62 1.87
N ILE A 175 -6.61 0.35 1.06
CA ILE A 175 -8.01 0.53 0.70
C ILE A 175 -8.12 0.38 -0.82
N ASN A 176 -8.76 -0.70 -1.23
CA ASN A 176 -9.01 -1.01 -2.62
C ASN A 176 -10.44 -0.66 -2.99
N ILE A 177 -10.64 0.06 -4.09
CA ILE A 177 -11.96 0.27 -4.66
C ILE A 177 -11.95 -0.16 -6.13
N GLU A 178 -12.78 -1.15 -6.41
CA GLU A 178 -12.98 -1.67 -7.76
C GLU A 178 -14.43 -1.44 -8.18
N SER A 179 -14.66 -0.86 -9.36
CA SER A 179 -16.01 -0.83 -9.93
C SER A 179 -16.49 -2.25 -10.21
N ASP A 180 -17.74 -2.57 -9.90
CA ASP A 180 -18.31 -3.86 -10.25
C ASP A 180 -18.41 -4.00 -11.78
N SER A 181 -17.97 -5.15 -12.29
CA SER A 181 -17.92 -5.38 -13.73
C SER A 181 -19.29 -5.54 -14.39
N LYS A 182 -20.38 -5.57 -13.64
CA LYS A 182 -21.75 -5.65 -14.17
C LYS A 182 -22.56 -4.42 -13.81
N ASN A 183 -22.10 -3.58 -12.89
CA ASN A 183 -22.86 -2.48 -12.35
C ASN A 183 -22.00 -1.29 -11.92
N ASP A 184 -22.01 -0.21 -12.71
CA ASP A 184 -21.16 0.97 -12.49
C ASP A 184 -21.53 1.81 -11.24
N ILE A 185 -22.67 1.50 -10.59
CA ILE A 185 -23.08 2.11 -9.31
C ILE A 185 -22.70 1.27 -8.09
N VAL A 186 -22.20 0.05 -8.29
CA VAL A 186 -21.72 -0.82 -7.20
C VAL A 186 -20.21 -0.89 -7.24
N TYR A 187 -19.59 -0.72 -6.07
CA TYR A 187 -18.15 -0.78 -5.90
C TYR A 187 -17.79 -1.85 -4.89
N LYS A 188 -16.78 -2.65 -5.22
CA LYS A 188 -16.15 -3.59 -4.31
C LYS A 188 -15.06 -2.84 -3.54
N LEU A 189 -15.23 -2.80 -2.24
CA LEU A 189 -14.27 -2.19 -1.32
C LEU A 189 -13.57 -3.27 -0.52
N SER A 190 -12.23 -3.29 -0.56
CA SER A 190 -11.41 -4.10 0.33
C SER A 190 -10.63 -3.19 1.26
N ILE A 191 -10.69 -3.45 2.56
CA ILE A 191 -9.96 -2.71 3.60
C ILE A 191 -9.10 -3.70 4.36
N THR A 192 -7.79 -3.55 4.24
CA THR A 192 -6.80 -4.44 4.88
C THR A 192 -5.83 -3.59 5.69
N ARG A 193 -5.58 -3.98 6.94
CA ARG A 193 -4.56 -3.34 7.77
C ARG A 193 -3.18 -3.60 7.19
N LEU A 194 -2.32 -2.57 7.16
CA LEU A 194 -0.93 -2.73 6.76
C LEU A 194 -0.15 -3.54 7.80
N ASP A 195 0.99 -4.10 7.35
CA ASP A 195 1.93 -4.78 8.24
C ASP A 195 2.37 -3.87 9.38
N HIS A 196 2.63 -4.46 10.55
CA HIS A 196 2.91 -3.71 11.78
C HIS A 196 4.08 -2.72 11.65
N ASN A 197 5.08 -3.05 10.83
CA ASN A 197 6.24 -2.20 10.55
C ASN A 197 5.95 -1.02 9.60
N MET A 198 4.79 -1.00 8.93
CA MET A 198 4.33 0.09 8.07
C MET A 198 3.23 0.93 8.74
N ILE A 199 2.86 0.60 9.98
CA ILE A 199 1.84 1.35 10.73
C ILE A 199 2.45 2.67 11.22
N ASP A 200 1.83 3.77 10.81
CA ASP A 200 2.04 5.07 11.45
C ASP A 200 1.19 5.14 12.72
N SER A 201 1.84 4.92 13.87
CA SER A 201 1.20 4.90 15.19
C SER A 201 0.51 6.23 15.54
N LYS A 202 0.93 7.35 14.93
CA LYS A 202 0.30 8.66 15.13
C LYS A 202 -1.12 8.70 14.57
N TYR A 203 -1.39 7.94 13.53
CA TYR A 203 -2.70 7.86 12.87
C TYR A 203 -3.35 6.49 13.04
N PHE A 204 -2.90 5.68 14.00
CA PHE A 204 -3.42 4.33 14.19
C PHE A 204 -4.83 4.37 14.78
N PHE A 205 -5.75 3.70 14.08
CA PHE A 205 -7.10 3.42 14.53
C PHE A 205 -7.25 1.91 14.46
N GLU A 206 -7.80 1.30 15.49
CA GLU A 206 -7.92 -0.17 15.54
C GLU A 206 -9.18 -0.60 14.76
N LEU A 207 -8.99 -1.02 13.51
CA LEU A 207 -9.93 -1.87 12.79
C LEU A 207 -9.40 -3.29 12.99
N TYR A 208 -10.18 -4.11 13.68
CA TYR A 208 -9.74 -5.46 14.07
C TYR A 208 -9.77 -6.40 12.87
N LYS A 209 -10.69 -6.18 11.94
CA LYS A 209 -10.94 -7.08 10.82
C LYS A 209 -10.53 -6.48 9.49
N THR A 210 -10.09 -7.35 8.59
CA THR A 210 -10.10 -7.08 7.16
C THR A 210 -11.53 -7.22 6.65
N TYR A 211 -11.97 -6.29 5.81
CA TYR A 211 -13.32 -6.27 5.24
C TYR A 211 -13.31 -6.32 3.72
N ASN A 212 -14.23 -7.10 3.14
CA ASN A 212 -14.60 -7.01 1.73
C ASN A 212 -16.09 -6.67 1.66
N LEU A 213 -16.41 -5.55 1.01
CA LEU A 213 -17.73 -4.94 1.00
C LEU A 213 -18.19 -4.68 -0.43
N ASN A 214 -19.49 -4.79 -0.68
CA ASN A 214 -20.14 -4.18 -1.83
C ASN A 214 -20.82 -2.89 -1.37
N ILE A 215 -20.58 -1.80 -2.10
CA ILE A 215 -21.15 -0.49 -1.79
C ILE A 215 -21.93 0.00 -2.99
N ASN A 216 -23.23 0.21 -2.82
CA ASN A 216 -24.04 0.92 -3.79
C ASN A 216 -23.96 2.42 -3.49
N ILE A 217 -23.33 3.19 -4.38
CA ILE A 217 -23.08 4.63 -4.15
C ILE A 217 -24.30 5.52 -4.38
N GLU A 218 -25.41 4.98 -4.92
CA GLU A 218 -26.67 5.72 -5.08
C GLU A 218 -27.58 5.55 -3.88
N THR A 219 -27.73 4.30 -3.40
CA THR A 219 -28.56 3.99 -2.23
C THR A 219 -27.82 4.14 -0.91
N LEU A 220 -26.49 4.29 -0.95
CA LEU A 220 -25.56 4.27 0.19
C LEU A 220 -25.61 2.95 0.99
N HIS A 221 -26.16 1.90 0.37
CA HIS A 221 -26.26 0.60 1.01
C HIS A 221 -24.91 -0.14 0.96
N ILE A 222 -24.55 -0.79 2.07
CA ILE A 222 -23.35 -1.59 2.23
C ILE A 222 -23.75 -3.04 2.51
N GLU A 223 -23.19 -3.96 1.73
CA GLU A 223 -23.27 -5.40 1.95
C GLU A 223 -21.88 -5.92 2.32
N ILE A 224 -21.78 -6.69 3.40
CA ILE A 224 -20.53 -7.36 3.80
C ILE A 224 -20.43 -8.69 3.03
N ILE A 225 -19.44 -8.79 2.15
CA ILE A 225 -19.15 -10.03 1.42
C ILE A 225 -18.38 -10.99 2.33
N SER A 226 -17.36 -10.48 3.00
CA SER A 226 -16.59 -11.22 4.00
C SER A 226 -15.90 -10.29 4.99
N SER A 227 -15.64 -10.80 6.19
CA SER A 227 -14.78 -10.16 7.18
C SER A 227 -13.98 -11.22 7.93
N PHE A 228 -12.70 -10.94 8.21
CA PHE A 228 -11.83 -11.86 8.93
C PHE A 228 -10.87 -11.10 9.84
N ASP A 229 -10.64 -11.64 11.03
CA ASP A 229 -9.65 -11.12 11.98
C ASP A 229 -8.29 -11.79 11.69
N PRO A 230 -7.29 -11.05 11.18
CA PRO A 230 -5.97 -11.60 10.84
C PRO A 230 -5.19 -12.08 12.07
N THR A 231 -5.64 -11.77 13.28
CA THR A 231 -5.03 -12.23 14.54
C THR A 231 -5.67 -13.50 15.08
N PHE A 232 -6.78 -13.95 14.48
CA PHE A 232 -7.46 -15.18 14.88
C PHE A 232 -6.74 -16.41 14.34
N PHE A 233 -5.87 -17.00 15.15
CA PHE A 233 -5.31 -18.32 14.88
C PHE A 233 -6.34 -19.39 15.31
N PRO A 234 -6.83 -20.25 14.40
CA PRO A 234 -7.73 -21.33 14.79
C PRO A 234 -6.98 -22.25 15.77
N THR A 235 -7.55 -22.47 16.94
CA THR A 235 -7.08 -23.52 17.85
C THR A 235 -7.21 -24.86 17.12
N PRO A 236 -6.16 -25.71 17.12
CA PRO A 236 -6.26 -27.04 16.54
C PRO A 236 -7.42 -27.78 17.21
N SER A 237 -8.31 -28.37 16.42
CA SER A 237 -9.38 -29.20 16.96
C SER A 237 -8.75 -30.29 17.83
N PRO A 238 -9.22 -30.51 19.07
CA PRO A 238 -8.69 -31.58 19.91
C PRO A 238 -8.80 -32.88 19.11
N MET A 239 -7.67 -33.57 18.99
CA MET A 239 -7.56 -34.85 18.30
C MET A 239 -8.55 -35.82 18.95
N VAL A 240 -9.63 -36.16 18.24
CA VAL A 240 -10.52 -37.24 18.65
C VAL A 240 -9.71 -38.53 18.51
N LEU A 241 -9.15 -39.00 19.61
CA LEU A 241 -8.53 -40.31 19.65
C LEU A 241 -9.61 -41.33 19.23
N PRO A 242 -9.32 -42.22 18.27
CA PRO A 242 -10.28 -43.26 17.91
C PRO A 242 -10.60 -44.06 19.16
N GLU A 243 -11.89 -44.26 19.43
CA GLU A 243 -12.36 -45.14 20.49
C GLU A 243 -11.68 -46.51 20.31
N ASN A 244 -10.86 -46.91 21.28
CA ASN A 244 -10.40 -48.28 21.38
C ASN A 244 -11.64 -49.15 21.57
N LYS A 245 -12.12 -49.73 20.47
CA LYS A 245 -13.02 -50.89 20.51
C LYS A 245 -12.19 -52.08 21.01
N ASN A 246 -12.16 -52.24 22.33
CA ASN A 246 -11.89 -53.54 22.95
C ASN A 246 -13.19 -54.33 23.03
#